data_AF-A0A7Z9IDC4-F1
#
_entry.id   AF-A0A7Z9IDC4-F1
#
_cell.length_a   1.000
_cell.length_b   1.000
_cell.length_c   1.000
_cell.angle_alpha   90.00
_cell.angle_beta   90.00
_cell.angle_gamma   90.00
#
_symmetry.space_group_name_H-M   'P 1'
#
loop_
_entity.id
_entity.type
_entity.pdbx_description
1 polymer ?
#
loop_
_entity_poly.entity_id
_entity_poly.type
_entity_poly.pdbx_seq_one_letter_code
_entity_poly.pdbx_strand_id
1 'polypeptide(L)'
;MADSLFEQLEQQSTSGGVDAVLEHLISSLQQDKKHHELFEALKMQVRHRAGLPLLYGESGDDLDPKQRTLLEDGLLGACRQVGTGLLEDGRVSEGWMYMRPVGDVAAARELIDKIEVQDDNIDEMVEVLLQEGVDPARGFSVVLQNYGTCNAITTFESVMPQKGKADQRAVAQLLLRHVHQELFTNVKADVAGRQDSEPTATTLAELIADQEGMFGEHSYHIDTTHLASTTRFSRILENEECLRLALDLTQYGQELHEQFQYD
;
A
#
# COMPACT_ATOMS: atom_id res chain seq x y z
N MET A 1 -28.54 14.61 35.00
CA MET A 1 -27.44 15.36 34.36
C MET A 1 -26.28 14.39 34.36
N ALA A 2 -25.68 14.10 33.21
CA ALA A 2 -24.53 13.21 33.18
C ALA A 2 -23.37 13.93 33.89
N ASP A 3 -22.78 13.30 34.92
CA ASP A 3 -21.55 13.79 35.53
C ASP A 3 -20.50 13.94 34.42
N SER A 4 -19.91 15.12 34.33
CA SER A 4 -18.87 15.41 33.36
C SER A 4 -17.69 14.45 33.56
N LEU A 5 -16.95 14.12 32.49
CA LEU A 5 -15.73 13.29 32.60
C LEU A 5 -14.78 13.83 33.68
N PHE A 6 -14.71 15.16 33.80
CA PHE A 6 -13.91 15.83 34.85
C PHE A 6 -14.38 15.47 36.26
N GLU A 7 -15.67 15.56 36.57
CA GLU A 7 -16.22 15.21 37.89
C GLU A 7 -16.01 13.73 38.21
N GLN A 8 -16.11 12.85 37.21
CA GLN A 8 -15.82 11.42 37.38
C GLN A 8 -14.34 11.18 37.71
N LEU A 9 -13.41 11.87 37.03
CA LEU A 9 -11.98 11.77 37.30
C LEU A 9 -11.61 12.33 38.69
N GLU A 10 -12.24 13.43 39.12
CA GLU A 10 -12.06 14.00 40.46
C GLU A 10 -12.50 13.01 41.57
N GLN A 11 -13.63 12.33 41.36
CA GLN A 11 -14.09 11.27 42.26
C GLN A 11 -13.08 10.12 42.34
N GLN A 12 -12.56 9.63 41.20
CA GLN A 12 -11.56 8.55 41.17
C GLN A 12 -10.25 8.94 41.86
N SER A 13 -9.83 10.20 41.73
CA SER A 13 -8.63 10.71 42.39
C SER A 13 -8.71 10.59 43.91
N THR A 14 -9.90 10.79 44.48
CA THR A 14 -10.13 10.80 45.93
C THR A 14 -10.03 9.40 46.55
N SER A 15 -10.36 8.34 45.81
CA SER A 15 -10.40 6.95 46.32
C SER A 15 -9.29 6.03 45.80
N GLY A 16 -8.79 6.27 44.58
CA GLY A 16 -7.89 5.34 43.87
C GLY A 16 -6.57 5.95 43.38
N GLY A 17 -6.33 7.25 43.63
CA GLY A 17 -5.08 7.92 43.26
C GLY A 17 -4.88 8.06 41.74
N VAL A 18 -3.64 8.28 41.32
CA VAL A 18 -3.28 8.59 39.92
C VAL A 18 -3.58 7.43 38.97
N ASP A 19 -3.32 6.19 39.39
CA ASP A 19 -3.61 4.99 38.60
C ASP A 19 -5.08 4.90 38.21
N ALA A 20 -6.00 5.04 39.18
CA ALA A 20 -7.44 4.96 38.93
C ALA A 20 -7.93 6.08 37.98
N VAL A 21 -7.36 7.29 38.09
CA VAL A 21 -7.67 8.41 37.21
C VAL A 21 -7.23 8.11 35.78
N LEU A 22 -5.99 7.62 35.60
CA LEU A 22 -5.45 7.31 34.27
C LEU A 22 -6.19 6.13 33.63
N GLU A 23 -6.54 5.10 34.40
CA GLU A 23 -7.34 3.97 33.92
C GLU A 23 -8.73 4.43 33.42
N HIS A 24 -9.42 5.27 34.20
CA HIS A 24 -10.73 5.81 33.80
C HIS A 24 -10.63 6.70 32.55
N LEU A 25 -9.61 7.56 32.50
CA LEU A 25 -9.36 8.42 31.34
C LEU A 25 -9.09 7.60 30.07
N ILE A 26 -8.19 6.62 30.14
CA ILE A 26 -7.86 5.72 29.03
C ILE A 26 -9.11 4.99 28.55
N SER A 27 -9.91 4.43 29.48
CA SER A 27 -11.13 3.72 29.12
C SER A 27 -12.14 4.63 28.43
N SER A 28 -12.32 5.86 28.89
CA SER A 28 -13.22 6.82 28.27
C SER A 28 -12.74 7.24 26.88
N LEU A 29 -11.45 7.53 26.70
CA LEU A 29 -10.89 7.93 25.41
C LEU A 29 -10.95 6.79 24.38
N GLN A 30 -10.73 5.56 24.82
CA GLN A 30 -10.87 4.38 23.98
C GLN A 30 -12.33 4.17 23.55
N GLN A 31 -13.30 4.35 24.46
CA GLN A 31 -14.72 4.25 24.15
C GLN A 31 -15.15 5.33 23.15
N ASP A 32 -14.64 6.54 23.30
CA ASP A 32 -14.93 7.69 22.43
C ASP A 32 -14.11 7.68 21.12
N LYS A 33 -13.24 6.68 20.91
CA LYS A 33 -12.31 6.57 19.77
C LYS A 33 -11.42 7.81 19.57
N LYS A 34 -11.05 8.47 20.66
CA LYS A 34 -10.13 9.61 20.68
C LYS A 34 -8.67 9.12 20.70
N HIS A 35 -8.25 8.54 19.58
CA HIS A 35 -7.00 7.78 19.45
C HIS A 35 -5.73 8.57 19.79
N HIS A 36 -5.63 9.84 19.38
CA HIS A 36 -4.44 10.65 19.67
C HIS A 36 -4.37 11.05 21.14
N GLU A 37 -5.50 11.43 21.72
CA GLU A 37 -5.59 11.72 23.15
C GLU A 37 -5.36 10.46 23.99
N LEU A 38 -5.83 9.31 23.51
CA LEU A 38 -5.57 8.01 24.11
C LEU A 38 -4.07 7.72 24.15
N PHE A 39 -3.32 8.02 23.08
CA PHE A 39 -1.87 7.88 23.08
C PHE A 39 -1.21 8.73 24.18
N GLU A 40 -1.63 9.99 24.34
CA GLU A 40 -1.11 10.86 25.39
C GLU A 40 -1.45 10.35 26.80
N ALA A 41 -2.65 9.79 27.00
CA ALA A 41 -3.03 9.16 28.26
C ALA A 41 -2.19 7.90 28.56
N LEU A 42 -1.94 7.07 27.55
CA LEU A 42 -1.07 5.89 27.67
C LEU A 42 0.38 6.29 27.99
N LYS A 43 0.90 7.35 27.36
CA LYS A 43 2.21 7.93 27.68
C LYS A 43 2.31 8.32 29.15
N MET A 44 1.31 9.03 29.67
CA MET A 44 1.26 9.39 31.09
C MET A 44 1.27 8.16 32.00
N GLN A 45 0.50 7.13 31.66
CA GLN A 45 0.46 5.87 32.42
C GLN A 45 1.80 5.13 32.42
N VAL A 46 2.46 5.03 31.27
CA VAL A 46 3.78 4.39 31.15
C VAL A 46 4.83 5.15 31.98
N ARG A 47 4.82 6.48 31.93
CA ARG A 47 5.70 7.32 32.77
C ARG A 47 5.42 7.15 34.26
N HIS A 48 4.14 7.12 34.66
CA HIS A 48 3.76 6.92 36.05
C HIS A 48 4.29 5.59 36.60
N ARG A 49 4.12 4.50 35.83
CA ARG A 49 4.63 3.17 36.17
C ARG A 49 6.16 3.09 36.23
N ALA A 50 6.85 3.93 35.46
CA ALA A 50 8.31 4.10 35.54
C ALA A 50 8.79 4.92 36.75
N GLY A 51 7.87 5.42 37.58
CA GLY A 51 8.19 6.33 38.68
C GLY A 51 8.59 7.74 38.21
N LEU A 52 8.19 8.12 37.00
CA LEU A 52 8.53 9.40 36.38
C LEU A 52 7.36 10.39 36.48
N PRO A 53 7.62 11.71 36.39
CA PRO A 53 6.58 12.71 36.24
C PRO A 53 5.71 12.43 35.01
N LEU A 54 4.39 12.65 35.13
CA LEU A 54 3.43 12.40 34.04
C LEU A 54 3.76 13.20 32.78
N LEU A 55 4.20 14.45 32.95
CA LEU A 55 4.64 15.32 31.87
C LEU A 55 6.16 15.26 31.72
N TYR A 56 6.63 15.50 30.50
CA TYR A 56 8.05 15.69 30.24
C TYR A 56 8.51 17.04 30.81
N GLY A 57 9.70 17.09 31.39
CA GLY A 57 10.32 18.30 31.95
C GLY A 57 11.74 18.48 31.45
N GLU A 58 12.30 19.69 31.58
CA GLU A 58 13.64 20.05 31.06
C GLU A 58 14.81 19.39 31.82
N SER A 59 14.56 18.74 32.96
CA SER A 59 15.56 18.01 33.74
C SER A 59 15.90 16.70 33.01
N GLY A 60 16.96 16.77 32.19
CA GLY A 60 17.41 15.72 31.30
C GLY A 60 17.58 14.33 31.92
N ASP A 61 17.31 13.35 31.07
CA ASP A 61 17.20 11.91 31.28
C ASP A 61 18.47 11.24 31.85
N ASP A 62 18.62 11.21 33.17
CA ASP A 62 19.35 10.13 33.85
C ASP A 62 18.38 8.98 34.17
N LEU A 63 17.81 8.40 33.12
CA LEU A 63 16.99 7.19 33.24
C LEU A 63 17.90 6.00 33.47
N ASP A 64 17.63 5.25 34.53
CA ASP A 64 18.29 3.96 34.70
C ASP A 64 17.87 2.99 33.57
N PRO A 65 18.65 1.93 33.31
CA PRO A 65 18.34 0.99 32.23
C PRO A 65 16.95 0.36 32.32
N LYS A 66 16.42 0.12 33.53
CA LYS A 66 15.07 -0.47 33.70
C LYS A 66 13.99 0.54 33.35
N GLN A 67 14.13 1.79 33.78
CA GLN A 67 13.19 2.86 33.41
C GLN A 67 13.17 3.08 31.90
N ARG A 68 14.35 3.06 31.26
CA ARG A 68 14.46 3.17 29.81
C ARG A 68 13.71 2.07 29.09
N THR A 69 13.97 0.81 29.44
CA THR A 69 13.28 -0.34 28.83
C THR A 69 11.76 -0.27 29.07
N LEU A 70 11.31 0.06 30.28
CA LEU A 70 9.88 0.17 30.58
C LEU A 70 9.19 1.27 29.74
N LEU A 71 9.86 2.41 29.56
CA LEU A 71 9.35 3.48 28.71
C LEU A 71 9.31 3.03 27.24
N GLU A 72 10.40 2.50 26.70
CA GLU A 72 10.47 2.07 25.30
C GLU A 72 9.40 1.02 24.98
N ASP A 73 9.33 -0.06 25.76
CA ASP A 73 8.34 -1.13 25.58
C ASP A 73 6.91 -0.61 25.75
N GLY A 74 6.67 0.23 26.76
CA GLY A 74 5.36 0.81 27.03
C GLY A 74 4.90 1.76 25.92
N LEU A 75 5.79 2.58 25.37
CA LEU A 75 5.49 3.49 24.26
C LEU A 75 5.24 2.72 22.96
N LEU A 76 6.00 1.67 22.68
CA LEU A 76 5.74 0.79 21.54
C LEU A 76 4.38 0.06 21.70
N GLY A 77 4.04 -0.36 22.91
CA GLY A 77 2.71 -0.91 23.22
C GLY A 77 1.59 0.10 22.98
N ALA A 78 1.77 1.36 23.40
CA ALA A 78 0.82 2.43 23.17
C ALA A 78 0.66 2.76 21.67
N CYS A 79 1.77 2.84 20.93
CA CYS A 79 1.77 2.99 19.47
C CYS A 79 1.00 1.85 18.80
N ARG A 80 1.22 0.59 19.20
CA ARG A 80 0.50 -0.55 18.64
C ARG A 80 -1.00 -0.47 18.91
N GLN A 81 -1.40 -0.13 20.14
CA GLN A 81 -2.82 -0.04 20.51
C GLN A 81 -3.54 1.05 19.70
N VAL A 82 -2.96 2.24 19.65
CA VAL A 82 -3.54 3.41 18.97
C VAL A 82 -3.52 3.23 17.45
N GLY A 83 -2.41 2.74 16.90
CA GLY A 83 -2.28 2.44 15.48
C GLY A 83 -3.28 1.38 15.03
N THR A 84 -3.48 0.32 15.82
CA THR A 84 -4.50 -0.70 15.53
C THR A 84 -5.90 -0.09 15.50
N GLY A 85 -6.27 0.71 16.51
CA GLY A 85 -7.60 1.34 16.56
C GLY A 85 -7.85 2.31 15.40
N LEU A 86 -6.84 3.07 14.98
CA LEU A 86 -6.92 3.95 13.82
C LEU A 86 -7.13 3.17 12.51
N LEU A 87 -6.40 2.07 12.31
CA LEU A 87 -6.56 1.22 11.13
C LEU A 87 -7.92 0.52 11.12
N GLU A 88 -8.41 0.06 12.27
CA GLU A 88 -9.76 -0.52 12.40
C GLU A 88 -10.87 0.49 12.08
N ASP A 89 -10.62 1.78 12.29
CA ASP A 89 -11.50 2.88 11.92
C ASP A 89 -11.31 3.38 10.48
N GLY A 90 -10.43 2.75 9.69
CA GLY A 90 -10.18 3.10 8.29
C GLY A 90 -9.22 4.29 8.08
N ARG A 91 -8.58 4.81 9.13
CA ARG A 91 -7.63 5.94 9.07
C ARG A 91 -6.22 5.43 8.81
N VAL A 92 -5.89 5.18 7.55
CA VAL A 92 -4.72 4.39 7.10
C VAL A 92 -3.38 5.08 7.39
N SER A 93 -3.19 6.32 6.95
CA SER A 93 -1.98 7.14 7.14
C SER A 93 -1.73 7.39 8.62
N GLU A 94 -2.78 7.71 9.38
CA GLU A 94 -2.66 7.97 10.81
C GLU A 94 -2.37 6.69 11.60
N GLY A 95 -3.02 5.58 11.24
CA GLY A 95 -2.71 4.28 11.81
C GLY A 95 -1.27 3.85 11.51
N TRP A 96 -0.81 4.05 10.27
CA TRP A 96 0.57 3.78 9.87
C TRP A 96 1.58 4.65 10.61
N MET A 97 1.28 5.93 10.86
CA MET A 97 2.13 6.83 11.65
C MET A 97 2.49 6.23 13.01
N TYR A 98 1.53 5.58 13.69
CA TYR A 98 1.79 4.90 14.97
C TYR A 98 2.35 3.49 14.82
N MET A 99 1.98 2.75 13.77
CA MET A 99 2.48 1.39 13.54
C MET A 99 3.93 1.36 13.03
N ARG A 100 4.40 2.42 12.36
CA ARG A 100 5.76 2.49 11.80
C ARG A 100 6.86 2.33 12.86
N PRO A 101 6.85 3.03 14.01
CA PRO A 101 7.80 2.78 15.10
C PRO A 101 7.74 1.37 15.70
N VAL A 102 6.58 0.71 15.63
CA VAL A 102 6.39 -0.67 16.14
C VAL A 102 7.17 -1.67 15.28
N GLY A 103 7.38 -1.38 13.99
CA GLY A 103 8.16 -2.20 13.07
C GLY A 103 7.47 -3.49 12.61
N ASP A 104 6.24 -3.74 13.04
CA ASP A 104 5.45 -4.91 12.68
C ASP A 104 4.62 -4.64 11.42
N VAL A 105 5.30 -4.61 10.27
CA VAL A 105 4.70 -4.33 8.96
C VAL A 105 3.63 -5.37 8.60
N ALA A 106 3.81 -6.63 9.02
CA ALA A 106 2.86 -7.71 8.74
C ALA A 106 1.51 -7.45 9.42
N ALA A 107 1.51 -7.07 10.70
CA ALA A 107 0.28 -6.70 11.40
C ALA A 107 -0.42 -5.49 10.78
N ALA A 108 0.35 -4.46 10.39
CA ALA A 108 -0.21 -3.29 9.70
C ALA A 108 -0.86 -3.69 8.36
N ARG A 109 -0.19 -4.55 7.58
CA ARG A 109 -0.71 -5.07 6.32
C ARG A 109 -2.03 -5.82 6.51
N GLU A 110 -2.11 -6.72 7.50
CA GLU A 110 -3.34 -7.49 7.79
C GLU A 110 -4.53 -6.60 8.19
N LEU A 111 -4.27 -5.48 8.88
CA LEU A 111 -5.30 -4.52 9.24
C LEU A 111 -5.74 -3.71 8.01
N ILE A 112 -4.79 -3.20 7.23
CA ILE A 112 -5.08 -2.38 6.04
C ILE A 112 -5.75 -3.21 4.94
N ASP A 113 -5.50 -4.51 4.86
CA ASP A 113 -6.15 -5.43 3.90
C ASP A 113 -7.69 -5.43 4.03
N LYS A 114 -8.20 -5.15 5.24
CA LYS A 114 -9.64 -5.08 5.52
C LYS A 114 -10.29 -3.76 5.10
N ILE A 115 -9.50 -2.78 4.71
CA ILE A 115 -9.96 -1.45 4.33
C ILE A 115 -10.13 -1.42 2.80
N GLU A 116 -11.35 -1.16 2.34
CA GLU A 116 -11.63 -1.01 0.91
C GLU A 116 -11.01 0.27 0.36
N VAL A 117 -10.50 0.18 -0.87
CA VAL A 117 -10.02 1.35 -1.62
C VAL A 117 -11.24 2.06 -2.19
N GLN A 118 -11.37 3.35 -1.90
CA GLN A 118 -12.45 4.23 -2.33
C GLN A 118 -11.84 5.52 -2.87
N ASP A 119 -12.61 6.27 -3.68
CA ASP A 119 -12.13 7.48 -4.35
C ASP A 119 -11.51 8.53 -3.40
N ASP A 120 -11.97 8.57 -2.15
CA ASP A 120 -11.51 9.52 -1.13
C ASP A 120 -10.24 9.08 -0.37
N ASN A 121 -9.79 7.82 -0.52
CA ASN A 121 -8.62 7.29 0.18
C ASN A 121 -7.52 6.76 -0.76
N ILE A 122 -7.65 6.89 -2.08
CA ILE A 122 -6.68 6.37 -3.07
C ILE A 122 -5.25 6.85 -2.78
N ASP A 123 -5.06 8.15 -2.58
CA ASP A 123 -3.73 8.73 -2.38
C ASP A 123 -3.07 8.23 -1.10
N GLU A 124 -3.84 8.16 -0.01
CA GLU A 124 -3.42 7.61 1.28
C GLU A 124 -3.05 6.12 1.16
N MET A 125 -3.83 5.35 0.43
CA MET A 125 -3.54 3.94 0.16
C MET A 125 -2.26 3.77 -0.65
N VAL A 126 -2.02 4.59 -1.67
CA VAL A 126 -0.79 4.54 -2.46
C VAL A 126 0.42 4.95 -1.62
N GLU A 127 0.30 6.01 -0.81
CA GLU A 127 1.38 6.44 0.08
C GLU A 127 1.80 5.32 1.04
N VAL A 128 0.85 4.76 1.79
CA VAL A 128 1.15 3.77 2.82
C VAL A 128 1.54 2.41 2.23
N LEU A 129 0.79 1.90 1.26
CA LEU A 129 1.04 0.56 0.73
C LEU A 129 2.30 0.52 -0.15
N LEU A 130 2.49 1.53 -1.01
CA LEU A 130 3.55 1.52 -2.02
C LEU A 130 4.78 2.33 -1.62
N GLN A 131 4.60 3.61 -1.25
CA GLN A 131 5.73 4.50 -0.99
C GLN A 131 6.43 4.12 0.31
N GLU A 132 5.67 3.98 1.39
CA GLU A 132 6.15 3.48 2.68
C GLU A 132 6.44 1.97 2.65
N GLY A 133 5.77 1.22 1.76
CA GLY A 133 6.10 -0.17 1.44
C GLY A 133 5.46 -1.22 2.33
N VAL A 134 4.26 -0.95 2.85
CA VAL A 134 3.50 -1.92 3.67
C VAL A 134 3.01 -3.11 2.83
N ASP A 135 2.53 -2.85 1.61
CA ASP A 135 2.18 -3.87 0.63
C ASP A 135 2.36 -3.31 -0.80
N PRO A 136 3.59 -3.35 -1.34
CA PRO A 136 3.89 -2.72 -2.63
C PRO A 136 3.05 -3.26 -3.78
N ALA A 137 2.71 -4.56 -3.78
CA ALA A 137 1.90 -5.16 -4.84
C ALA A 137 0.47 -4.63 -4.81
N ARG A 138 -0.15 -4.53 -3.63
CA ARG A 138 -1.49 -3.96 -3.48
C ARG A 138 -1.49 -2.46 -3.80
N GLY A 139 -0.54 -1.70 -3.27
CA GLY A 139 -0.42 -0.26 -3.55
C GLY A 139 -0.20 0.03 -5.03
N PHE A 140 0.60 -0.77 -5.73
CA PHE A 140 0.77 -0.64 -7.18
C PHE A 140 -0.49 -1.03 -7.97
N SER A 141 -1.26 -2.00 -7.49
CA SER A 141 -2.55 -2.35 -8.10
C SER A 141 -3.53 -1.17 -8.02
N VAL A 142 -3.51 -0.40 -6.94
CA VAL A 142 -4.29 0.85 -6.81
C VAL A 142 -3.85 1.86 -7.87
N VAL A 143 -2.54 2.02 -8.11
CA VAL A 143 -2.02 2.91 -9.17
C VAL A 143 -2.49 2.47 -10.55
N LEU A 144 -2.38 1.18 -10.88
CA LEU A 144 -2.81 0.62 -12.16
C LEU A 144 -4.30 0.88 -12.44
N GLN A 145 -5.15 0.68 -11.43
CA GLN A 145 -6.60 0.78 -11.55
C GLN A 145 -7.10 2.23 -11.65
N ASN A 146 -6.40 3.19 -11.04
CA ASN A 146 -6.92 4.56 -10.86
C ASN A 146 -6.15 5.62 -11.65
N TYR A 147 -4.90 5.37 -12.04
CA TYR A 147 -4.06 6.38 -12.68
C TYR A 147 -3.55 6.01 -14.09
N GLY A 148 -3.89 4.81 -14.58
CA GLY A 148 -3.60 4.35 -15.93
C GLY A 148 -2.18 3.83 -16.16
N THR A 149 -1.98 3.16 -17.30
CA THR A 149 -0.75 2.41 -17.64
C THR A 149 0.50 3.30 -17.67
N CYS A 150 0.41 4.51 -18.23
CA CYS A 150 1.55 5.44 -18.31
C CYS A 150 2.06 5.84 -16.91
N ASN A 151 1.14 6.23 -16.01
CA ASN A 151 1.52 6.59 -14.64
C ASN A 151 2.05 5.36 -13.86
N ALA A 152 1.48 4.18 -14.08
CA ALA A 152 1.99 2.95 -13.48
C ALA A 152 3.43 2.65 -13.91
N ILE A 153 3.79 2.88 -15.17
CA ILE A 153 5.17 2.74 -15.67
C ILE A 153 6.10 3.75 -14.99
N THR A 154 5.75 5.03 -14.96
CA THR A 154 6.54 6.06 -14.28
C THR A 154 6.71 5.77 -12.78
N THR A 155 5.65 5.26 -12.14
CA THR A 155 5.66 4.84 -10.74
C THR A 155 6.57 3.63 -10.53
N PHE A 156 6.55 2.66 -11.45
CA PHE A 156 7.44 1.51 -11.40
C PHE A 156 8.91 1.96 -11.41
N GLU A 157 9.28 2.81 -12.38
CA GLU A 157 10.66 3.28 -12.53
C GLU A 157 11.15 4.10 -11.34
N SER A 158 10.28 4.92 -10.75
CA SER A 158 10.65 5.77 -9.63
C SER A 158 10.73 5.02 -8.30
N VAL A 159 9.80 4.10 -8.04
CA VAL A 159 9.65 3.46 -6.72
C VAL A 159 10.32 2.10 -6.64
N MET A 160 10.26 1.26 -7.67
CA MET A 160 10.71 -0.14 -7.57
C MET A 160 12.22 -0.34 -7.40
N PRO A 161 13.12 0.48 -7.98
CA PRO A 161 14.56 0.25 -7.83
C PRO A 161 15.06 0.23 -6.38
N GLN A 162 14.37 0.92 -5.46
CA GLN A 162 14.72 0.96 -4.04
C GLN A 162 14.02 -0.11 -3.18
N LYS A 163 13.10 -0.90 -3.77
CA LYS A 163 12.38 -1.98 -3.07
C LYS A 163 13.12 -3.32 -3.20
N GLY A 164 12.75 -4.29 -2.36
CA GLY A 164 13.33 -5.63 -2.39
C GLY A 164 12.97 -6.40 -3.67
N LYS A 165 13.80 -7.39 -4.04
CA LYS A 165 13.58 -8.19 -5.27
C LYS A 165 12.21 -8.88 -5.34
N ALA A 166 11.67 -9.29 -4.19
CA ALA A 166 10.35 -9.91 -4.12
C ALA A 166 9.26 -8.92 -4.55
N ASP A 167 9.28 -7.70 -4.02
CA ASP A 167 8.33 -6.64 -4.37
C ASP A 167 8.47 -6.22 -5.82
N GLN A 168 9.71 -6.01 -6.29
CA GLN A 168 9.97 -5.68 -7.70
C GLN A 168 9.34 -6.71 -8.64
N ARG A 169 9.50 -8.00 -8.34
CA ARG A 169 8.92 -9.09 -9.15
C ARG A 169 7.40 -9.13 -9.08
N ALA A 170 6.82 -9.00 -7.88
CA ALA A 170 5.38 -9.00 -7.70
C ALA A 170 4.73 -7.84 -8.47
N VAL A 171 5.31 -6.65 -8.39
CA VAL A 171 4.85 -5.46 -9.09
C VAL A 171 5.07 -5.56 -10.61
N ALA A 172 6.21 -6.07 -11.06
CA ALA A 172 6.46 -6.28 -12.49
C ALA A 172 5.50 -7.30 -13.11
N GLN A 173 5.11 -8.34 -12.36
CA GLN A 173 4.10 -9.31 -12.78
C GLN A 173 2.73 -8.67 -12.97
N LEU A 174 2.32 -7.76 -12.07
CA LEU A 174 1.06 -7.03 -12.20
C LEU A 174 1.04 -6.17 -13.46
N LEU A 175 2.09 -5.38 -13.68
CA LEU A 175 2.21 -4.53 -14.87
C LEU A 175 2.21 -5.35 -16.17
N LEU A 176 2.96 -6.46 -16.20
CA LEU A 176 3.02 -7.34 -17.36
C LEU A 176 1.65 -7.91 -17.73
N ARG A 177 0.92 -8.42 -16.74
CA ARG A 177 -0.44 -8.97 -16.95
C ARG A 177 -1.41 -7.89 -17.43
N HIS A 178 -1.35 -6.71 -16.84
CA HIS A 178 -2.18 -5.56 -17.23
C HIS A 178 -1.95 -5.19 -18.70
N VAL A 179 -0.69 -4.96 -19.09
CA VAL A 179 -0.32 -4.54 -20.46
C VAL A 179 -0.60 -5.64 -21.48
N HIS A 180 -0.36 -6.92 -21.14
CA HIS A 180 -0.71 -8.04 -22.01
C HIS A 180 -2.23 -8.13 -22.22
N GLN A 181 -3.03 -7.99 -21.17
CA GLN A 181 -4.49 -8.00 -21.29
C GLN A 181 -5.03 -6.82 -22.10
N GLU A 182 -4.45 -5.62 -21.91
CA GLU A 182 -4.78 -4.42 -22.69
C GLU A 182 -4.51 -4.67 -24.17
N LEU A 183 -3.31 -5.15 -24.51
CA LEU A 183 -2.93 -5.48 -25.88
C LEU A 183 -3.83 -6.55 -26.49
N PHE A 184 -4.06 -7.66 -25.78
CA PHE A 184 -4.90 -8.76 -26.25
C PHE A 184 -6.32 -8.27 -26.54
N THR A 185 -6.90 -7.45 -25.66
CA THR A 185 -8.24 -6.89 -25.83
C THR A 185 -8.32 -6.00 -27.07
N ASN A 186 -7.32 -5.13 -27.27
CA ASN A 186 -7.29 -4.22 -28.41
C ASN A 186 -7.09 -4.96 -29.75
N VAL A 187 -6.19 -5.94 -29.78
CA VAL A 187 -6.01 -6.79 -30.98
C VAL A 187 -7.28 -7.59 -31.27
N LYS A 188 -7.89 -8.22 -30.26
CA LYS A 188 -9.14 -8.97 -30.45
C LYS A 188 -10.26 -8.08 -31.01
N ALA A 189 -10.37 -6.84 -30.54
CA ALA A 189 -11.35 -5.87 -31.04
C ALA A 189 -11.09 -5.48 -32.51
N ASP A 190 -9.82 -5.26 -32.89
CA ASP A 190 -9.47 -4.96 -34.29
C ASP A 190 -9.79 -6.15 -35.22
N VAL A 191 -9.40 -7.37 -34.83
CA VAL A 191 -9.73 -8.58 -35.60
C VAL A 191 -11.24 -8.75 -35.75
N ALA A 192 -12.01 -8.53 -34.68
CA ALA A 192 -13.47 -8.62 -34.73
C ALA A 192 -14.07 -7.61 -35.74
N GLY A 193 -13.53 -6.38 -35.76
CA GLY A 193 -13.93 -5.35 -36.72
C GLY A 193 -13.58 -5.71 -38.16
N ARG A 194 -12.45 -6.37 -38.41
CA ARG A 194 -12.02 -6.83 -39.74
C ARG A 194 -12.85 -8.00 -40.27
N GLN A 195 -13.23 -8.92 -39.39
CA GLN A 195 -13.92 -10.16 -39.74
C GLN A 195 -15.44 -10.08 -39.62
N ASP A 196 -15.98 -8.95 -39.14
CA ASP A 196 -17.41 -8.74 -38.82
C ASP A 196 -17.99 -9.90 -37.97
N SER A 197 -17.15 -10.48 -37.10
CA SER A 197 -17.48 -11.64 -36.27
C SER A 197 -16.52 -11.73 -35.08
N GLU A 198 -16.97 -12.35 -33.99
CA GLU A 198 -16.12 -12.49 -32.80
C GLU A 198 -15.04 -13.56 -33.02
N PRO A 199 -13.74 -13.24 -32.85
CA PRO A 199 -12.65 -14.20 -33.04
C PRO A 199 -12.72 -15.31 -31.97
N THR A 200 -12.55 -16.56 -32.40
CA THR A 200 -12.46 -17.73 -31.50
C THR A 200 -11.06 -17.96 -30.95
N ALA A 201 -10.06 -17.24 -31.45
CA ALA A 201 -8.68 -17.33 -31.00
C ALA A 201 -8.54 -16.95 -29.52
N THR A 202 -7.68 -17.67 -28.82
CA THR A 202 -7.50 -17.51 -27.36
C THR A 202 -6.13 -17.00 -26.99
N THR A 203 -5.21 -16.94 -27.95
CA THR A 203 -3.85 -16.43 -27.77
C THR A 203 -3.57 -15.24 -28.69
N LEU A 204 -2.62 -14.41 -28.29
CA LEU A 204 -2.21 -13.25 -29.09
C LEU A 204 -1.61 -13.69 -30.45
N ALA A 205 -0.81 -14.75 -30.44
CA ALA A 205 -0.23 -15.33 -31.66
C ALA A 205 -1.30 -15.80 -32.66
N GLU A 206 -2.36 -16.48 -32.18
CA GLU A 206 -3.48 -16.90 -33.03
C GLU A 206 -4.29 -15.72 -33.58
N LEU A 207 -4.48 -14.66 -32.78
CA LEU A 207 -5.20 -13.46 -33.22
C LEU A 207 -4.46 -12.71 -34.33
N ILE A 208 -3.13 -12.69 -34.26
CA ILE A 208 -2.27 -12.02 -35.22
C ILE A 208 -2.08 -12.85 -36.48
N ALA A 209 -2.10 -14.18 -36.35
CA ALA A 209 -1.97 -15.08 -37.48
C ALA A 209 -2.99 -14.75 -38.58
N ASP A 210 -2.50 -14.73 -39.82
CA ASP A 210 -3.29 -14.54 -41.04
C ASP A 210 -4.03 -13.19 -41.16
N GLN A 211 -3.68 -12.18 -40.35
CA GLN A 211 -4.25 -10.82 -40.47
C GLN A 211 -3.44 -9.93 -41.42
N GLU A 212 -3.66 -10.10 -42.74
CA GLU A 212 -3.02 -9.25 -43.75
C GLU A 212 -3.30 -7.75 -43.50
N GLY A 213 -2.24 -6.94 -43.54
CA GLY A 213 -2.32 -5.50 -43.34
C GLY A 213 -2.67 -5.07 -41.90
N MET A 214 -2.46 -5.94 -40.90
CA MET A 214 -2.63 -5.57 -39.49
C MET A 214 -1.59 -4.56 -39.02
N PHE A 215 -0.36 -4.68 -39.52
CA PHE A 215 0.78 -3.86 -39.13
C PHE A 215 1.21 -2.95 -40.28
N GLY A 216 0.59 -1.78 -40.36
CA GLY A 216 0.98 -0.69 -41.24
C GLY A 216 1.90 0.34 -40.56
N GLU A 217 2.34 1.35 -41.31
CA GLU A 217 3.27 2.40 -40.87
C GLU A 217 2.85 3.11 -39.56
N HIS A 218 1.55 3.22 -39.29
CA HIS A 218 1.00 3.86 -38.09
C HIS A 218 0.03 2.97 -37.30
N SER A 219 0.05 1.66 -37.56
CA SER A 219 -0.87 0.72 -36.91
C SER A 219 -0.22 0.09 -35.68
N TYR A 220 -0.78 0.38 -34.52
CA TYR A 220 -0.45 -0.28 -33.26
C TYR A 220 -1.72 -0.34 -32.38
N HIS A 221 -1.81 -1.40 -31.58
CA HIS A 221 -2.94 -1.70 -30.70
C HIS A 221 -2.66 -1.33 -29.24
N ILE A 222 -1.45 -0.85 -28.95
CA ILE A 222 -1.04 -0.38 -27.64
C ILE A 222 0.05 0.67 -27.82
N ASP A 223 0.16 1.59 -26.87
CA ASP A 223 1.27 2.54 -26.83
C ASP A 223 2.61 1.77 -26.83
N THR A 224 3.48 2.11 -27.78
CA THR A 224 4.71 1.36 -28.04
C THR A 224 5.75 1.61 -26.95
N THR A 225 5.71 2.75 -26.26
CA THR A 225 6.53 3.00 -25.06
C THR A 225 6.03 2.21 -23.86
N HIS A 226 4.72 1.95 -23.74
CA HIS A 226 4.20 1.03 -22.72
C HIS A 226 4.70 -0.39 -22.94
N LEU A 227 4.63 -0.85 -24.19
CA LEU A 227 5.13 -2.17 -24.60
C LEU A 227 6.62 -2.33 -24.27
N ALA A 228 7.45 -1.42 -24.77
CA ALA A 228 8.90 -1.48 -24.57
C ALA A 228 9.31 -1.46 -23.09
N SER A 229 8.71 -0.56 -22.31
CA SER A 229 9.00 -0.42 -20.88
C SER A 229 8.64 -1.70 -20.12
N THR A 230 7.46 -2.24 -20.37
CA THR A 230 6.96 -3.46 -19.70
C THR A 230 7.78 -4.69 -20.07
N THR A 231 8.14 -4.85 -21.34
CA THR A 231 9.04 -5.91 -21.78
C THR A 231 10.42 -5.79 -21.13
N ARG A 232 10.95 -4.57 -20.96
CA ARG A 232 12.20 -4.36 -20.23
C ARG A 232 12.07 -4.73 -18.75
N PHE A 233 10.98 -4.37 -18.09
CA PHE A 233 10.75 -4.69 -16.68
C PHE A 233 10.49 -6.17 -16.43
N SER A 234 9.94 -6.90 -17.40
CA SER A 234 9.66 -8.33 -17.24
C SER A 234 10.92 -9.20 -17.12
N ARG A 235 12.11 -8.67 -17.44
CA ARG A 235 13.40 -9.37 -17.36
C ARG A 235 13.76 -9.91 -15.97
N ILE A 236 13.16 -9.38 -14.91
CA ILE A 236 13.39 -9.86 -13.53
C ILE A 236 12.47 -11.03 -13.13
N LEU A 237 11.49 -11.37 -13.98
CA LEU A 237 10.53 -12.43 -13.75
C LEU A 237 11.13 -13.78 -14.14
N GLU A 238 10.76 -14.82 -13.38
CA GLU A 238 11.37 -16.14 -13.50
C GLU A 238 10.34 -17.27 -13.73
N ASN A 239 9.05 -17.01 -13.49
CA ASN A 239 8.02 -18.02 -13.64
C ASN A 239 7.57 -18.15 -15.10
N GLU A 240 7.26 -19.38 -15.51
CA GLU A 240 6.93 -19.74 -16.89
C GLU A 240 5.75 -18.97 -17.46
N GLU A 241 4.71 -18.72 -16.67
CA GLU A 241 3.53 -17.96 -17.07
C GLU A 241 3.94 -16.54 -17.50
N CYS A 242 4.65 -15.81 -16.63
CA CYS A 242 5.14 -14.48 -16.95
C CYS A 242 6.09 -14.47 -18.15
N LEU A 243 6.98 -15.45 -18.26
CA LEU A 243 7.91 -15.54 -19.40
C LEU A 243 7.16 -15.71 -20.73
N ARG A 244 6.06 -16.46 -20.75
CA ARG A 244 5.18 -16.57 -21.92
C ARG A 244 4.50 -15.24 -22.26
N LEU A 245 3.94 -14.54 -21.28
CA LEU A 245 3.33 -13.23 -21.51
C LEU A 245 4.34 -12.21 -22.03
N ALA A 246 5.57 -12.21 -21.49
CA ALA A 246 6.65 -11.36 -21.97
C ALA A 246 7.09 -11.72 -23.39
N LEU A 247 7.09 -13.02 -23.73
CA LEU A 247 7.36 -13.49 -25.08
C LEU A 247 6.27 -13.01 -26.07
N ASP A 248 5.00 -13.11 -25.70
CA ASP A 248 3.88 -12.60 -26.51
C ASP A 248 4.04 -11.10 -26.82
N LEU A 249 4.37 -10.29 -25.80
CA LEU A 249 4.63 -8.86 -26.00
C LEU A 249 5.81 -8.61 -26.95
N THR A 250 6.86 -9.43 -26.84
CA THR A 250 8.05 -9.32 -27.69
C THR A 250 7.73 -9.71 -29.13
N GLN A 251 6.99 -10.80 -29.34
CA GLN A 251 6.57 -11.26 -30.66
C GLN A 251 5.66 -10.24 -31.33
N TYR A 252 4.67 -9.70 -30.61
CA TYR A 252 3.86 -8.59 -31.13
C TYR A 252 4.73 -7.38 -31.51
N GLY A 253 5.71 -7.03 -30.67
CA GLY A 253 6.65 -5.94 -30.96
C GLY A 253 7.46 -6.14 -32.24
N GLN A 254 7.80 -7.39 -32.60
CA GLN A 254 8.52 -7.72 -33.84
C GLN A 254 7.69 -7.52 -35.11
N GLU A 255 6.36 -7.59 -35.00
CA GLU A 255 5.45 -7.35 -36.13
C GLU A 255 5.19 -5.85 -36.37
N LEU A 256 5.48 -4.99 -35.40
CA LEU A 256 5.32 -3.54 -35.55
C LEU A 256 6.27 -2.97 -36.63
N HIS A 257 5.89 -1.85 -37.23
CA HIS A 257 6.78 -1.10 -38.13
C HIS A 257 8.13 -0.76 -37.45
N GLU A 258 9.23 -0.80 -38.20
CA GLU A 258 10.62 -0.64 -37.69
C GLU A 258 10.79 0.59 -36.78
N GLN A 259 10.09 1.70 -37.07
CA GLN A 259 10.14 2.92 -36.25
C GLN A 259 9.64 2.76 -34.80
N PHE A 260 8.88 1.71 -34.52
CA PHE A 260 8.33 1.38 -33.21
C PHE A 260 9.02 0.18 -32.55
N GLN A 261 10.05 -0.37 -33.18
CA GLN A 261 10.90 -1.41 -32.61
C GLN A 261 12.06 -0.73 -31.88
N TYR A 262 12.02 -0.76 -30.55
CA TYR A 262 13.06 -0.15 -29.69
C TYR A 262 14.15 -1.17 -29.33
N ASP A 263 15.39 -0.69 -29.21
CA ASP A 263 16.57 -1.47 -28.80
C ASP A 263 16.56 -1.88 -27.30
#